data_AF-A0A1F9QHV9-F1
#
_entry.id   AF-A0A1F9QHV9-F1
#
_cell.length_a   1.000
_cell.length_b   1.000
_cell.length_c   1.000
_cell.angle_alpha   90.00
_cell.angle_beta   90.00
_cell.angle_gamma   90.00
#
_symmetry.space_group_name_H-M   'P 1'
#
loop_
_entity.id
_entity.type
_entity.pdbx_description
1 polymer ?
#
loop_
_entity_poly.entity_id
_entity_poly.type
_entity_poly.pdbx_seq_one_letter_code
_entity_poly.pdbx_strand_id
1 'polypeptide(L)'
;MAKLENQARLVNALRAFTGKMPACYASEKEFFLVSLQDLAEYLGELQQETLKETCDSFARKLDAGKVTPYVIDDFKAALDRLISNADFKAVCAGMAGSGEFLKQRLAGLKPVSLLGEAKKNTGRDQEAERLINSAYSRLNFPELVKQVEVVPNDYAANLALTKARAEVADYCGMYRVQLREADTLTPFSMSCVDAALAASYRLFKNISRASGREM
;
A
#
# COMPACT_ATOMS: atom_id res chain seq x y z
N MET A 1 -6.69 4.67 -20.48
CA MET A 1 -5.50 3.82 -20.75
C MET A 1 -4.42 3.95 -19.67
N ALA A 2 -4.38 5.03 -18.87
CA ALA A 2 -3.39 5.22 -17.80
C ALA A 2 -3.39 4.14 -16.69
N LYS A 3 -4.56 3.63 -16.26
CA LYS A 3 -4.64 2.61 -15.21
C LYS A 3 -3.90 1.30 -15.49
N LEU A 4 -4.02 0.79 -16.72
CA LEU A 4 -3.30 -0.42 -17.13
C LEU A 4 -1.78 -0.17 -17.14
N GLU A 5 -1.36 1.04 -17.50
CA GLU A 5 0.05 1.43 -17.50
C GLU A 5 0.60 1.54 -16.07
N ASN A 6 -0.09 2.23 -15.16
CA ASN A 6 0.31 2.35 -13.76
C ASN A 6 0.35 1.00 -13.05
N GLN A 7 -0.60 0.13 -13.37
CA GLN A 7 -0.60 -1.23 -12.87
C GLN A 7 0.58 -2.04 -13.42
N ALA A 8 0.85 -1.98 -14.72
CA ALA A 8 1.99 -2.67 -15.32
C ALA A 8 3.31 -2.19 -14.69
N ARG A 9 3.45 -0.88 -14.47
CA ARG A 9 4.61 -0.28 -13.76
C ARG A 9 4.74 -0.84 -12.35
N LEU A 10 3.66 -0.84 -11.55
CA LEU A 10 3.67 -1.38 -10.19
C LEU A 10 4.02 -2.88 -10.17
N VAL A 11 3.41 -3.69 -11.03
CA VAL A 11 3.65 -5.14 -11.09
C VAL A 11 5.10 -5.43 -11.50
N ASN A 12 5.64 -4.70 -12.49
CA ASN A 12 7.01 -4.87 -12.93
C ASN A 12 8.01 -4.42 -11.85
N ALA A 13 7.73 -3.32 -11.16
CA ALA A 13 8.52 -2.90 -10.01
C ALA A 13 8.46 -3.92 -8.86
N LEU A 14 7.30 -4.52 -8.56
CA LEU A 14 7.15 -5.56 -7.52
C LEU A 14 7.92 -6.83 -7.87
N ARG A 15 7.91 -7.24 -9.15
CA ARG A 15 8.71 -8.37 -9.64
C ARG A 15 10.20 -8.08 -9.54
N ALA A 16 10.64 -6.88 -9.89
CA ALA A 16 12.04 -6.48 -9.74
C ALA A 16 12.46 -6.46 -8.26
N PHE A 17 11.61 -5.92 -7.39
CA PHE A 17 11.82 -5.87 -5.95
C PHE A 17 11.91 -7.25 -5.30
N THR A 18 11.07 -8.19 -5.71
CA THR A 18 11.10 -9.56 -5.15
C THR A 18 12.13 -10.48 -5.82
N GLY A 19 12.70 -10.06 -6.96
CA GLY A 19 13.70 -10.82 -7.73
C GLY A 19 15.14 -10.67 -7.26
N LYS A 20 16.10 -10.79 -8.19
CA LYS A 20 17.53 -10.56 -7.91
C LYS A 20 17.83 -9.05 -7.94
N MET A 21 18.68 -8.56 -7.03
CA MET A 21 19.15 -7.17 -7.07
C MET A 21 19.85 -6.85 -8.41
N PRO A 22 19.45 -5.77 -9.12
CA PRO A 22 20.14 -5.33 -10.32
C PRO A 22 21.58 -4.88 -10.03
N ALA A 23 22.48 -5.10 -11.00
CA ALA A 23 23.91 -4.82 -10.84
C ALA A 23 24.27 -3.31 -10.73
N CYS A 24 23.32 -2.42 -11.05
CA CYS A 24 23.53 -0.97 -10.97
C CYS A 24 23.46 -0.43 -9.53
N TYR A 25 22.98 -1.21 -8.57
CA TYR A 25 22.91 -0.79 -7.16
C TYR A 25 24.17 -1.20 -6.41
N ALA A 26 24.68 -0.30 -5.56
CA ALA A 26 25.88 -0.55 -4.77
C ALA A 26 25.62 -1.45 -3.56
N SER A 27 24.37 -1.53 -3.07
CA SER A 27 24.00 -2.36 -1.92
C SER A 27 22.51 -2.71 -1.89
N GLU A 28 22.14 -3.73 -1.11
CA GLU A 28 20.73 -4.07 -0.87
C GLU A 28 20.01 -2.95 -0.12
N LYS A 29 20.71 -2.19 0.74
CA LYS A 29 20.14 -1.01 1.41
C LYS A 29 19.66 0.04 0.41
N GLU A 30 20.51 0.40 -0.54
CA GLU A 30 20.19 1.37 -1.59
C GLU A 30 19.03 0.86 -2.46
N PHE A 31 19.16 -0.38 -2.96
CA PHE A 31 18.12 -1.00 -3.78
C PHE A 31 16.77 -1.04 -3.08
N PHE A 32 16.75 -1.44 -1.80
CA PHE A 32 15.54 -1.59 -1.01
C PHE A 32 14.83 -0.25 -0.82
N LEU A 33 15.59 0.80 -0.46
CA LEU A 33 15.01 2.13 -0.23
C LEU A 33 14.47 2.76 -1.52
N VAL A 34 15.25 2.73 -2.60
CA VAL A 34 14.84 3.28 -3.91
C VAL A 34 13.60 2.55 -4.41
N SER A 35 13.61 1.21 -4.38
CA SER A 35 12.47 0.40 -4.82
C SER A 35 11.21 0.68 -4.00
N LEU A 36 11.32 0.87 -2.68
CA LEU A 36 10.16 1.22 -1.85
C LEU A 36 9.57 2.58 -2.21
N GLN A 37 10.38 3.55 -2.65
CA GLN A 37 9.90 4.86 -3.09
C GLN A 37 9.14 4.73 -4.41
N ASP A 38 9.73 4.08 -5.41
CA ASP A 38 9.11 3.85 -6.72
C ASP A 38 7.80 3.07 -6.58
N LEU A 39 7.79 2.00 -5.79
CA LEU A 39 6.61 1.18 -5.53
C LEU A 39 5.47 1.97 -4.88
N ALA A 40 5.82 2.88 -3.96
CA ALA A 40 4.82 3.70 -3.29
C ALA A 40 4.21 4.75 -4.22
N GLU A 41 5.02 5.33 -5.10
CA GLU A 41 4.55 6.27 -6.11
C GLU A 41 3.58 5.58 -7.07
N TYR A 42 3.99 4.46 -7.67
CA TYR A 42 3.13 3.71 -8.60
C TYR A 42 1.85 3.19 -7.95
N LEU A 43 1.93 2.73 -6.70
CA LEU A 43 0.75 2.32 -5.94
C LEU A 43 -0.18 3.50 -5.65
N GLY A 44 0.37 4.65 -5.28
CA GLY A 44 -0.40 5.86 -5.02
C GLY A 44 -1.15 6.35 -6.26
N GLU A 45 -0.49 6.34 -7.43
CA GLU A 45 -1.13 6.65 -8.72
C GLU A 45 -2.28 5.69 -9.03
N LEU A 46 -2.05 4.38 -8.86
CA LEU A 46 -3.07 3.36 -9.12
C LEU A 46 -4.26 3.45 -8.15
N GLN A 47 -4.01 3.72 -6.87
CA GLN A 47 -5.04 3.94 -5.85
C GLN A 47 -5.87 5.20 -6.16
N GLN A 48 -5.21 6.29 -6.56
CA GLN A 48 -5.85 7.55 -6.95
C GLN A 48 -6.79 7.34 -8.15
N GLU A 49 -6.32 6.64 -9.19
CA GLU A 49 -7.13 6.35 -10.37
C GLU A 49 -8.29 5.40 -10.04
N THR A 50 -8.04 4.36 -9.24
CA THR A 50 -9.08 3.41 -8.83
C THR A 50 -10.15 4.08 -7.98
N LEU A 51 -9.77 4.97 -7.06
CA LEU A 51 -10.70 5.75 -6.26
C LEU A 51 -11.54 6.67 -7.15
N LYS A 52 -10.90 7.38 -8.09
CA LYS A 52 -11.59 8.26 -9.03
C LYS A 52 -12.61 7.49 -9.88
N GLU A 53 -12.23 6.37 -10.46
CA GLU A 53 -13.14 5.52 -11.25
C GLU A 53 -14.31 5.00 -10.42
N THR A 54 -14.05 4.60 -9.17
CA THR A 54 -15.08 4.11 -8.25
C THR A 54 -16.08 5.22 -7.93
N CYS A 55 -15.60 6.42 -7.60
CA CYS A 55 -16.43 7.60 -7.36
C CYS A 55 -17.21 8.04 -8.61
N ASP A 56 -16.57 8.12 -9.77
CA ASP A 56 -17.20 8.53 -11.03
C ASP A 56 -18.29 7.53 -11.46
N SER A 57 -18.03 6.23 -11.30
CA SER A 57 -19.00 5.16 -11.59
C SER A 57 -20.23 5.29 -10.69
N PHE A 58 -20.04 5.53 -9.39
CA PHE A 58 -21.13 5.75 -8.46
C PHE A 58 -21.90 7.04 -8.78
N ALA A 59 -21.21 8.14 -9.07
CA ALA A 59 -21.83 9.41 -9.46
C ALA A 59 -22.70 9.28 -10.72
N ARG A 60 -22.25 8.52 -11.74
CA ARG A 60 -23.06 8.25 -12.94
C ARG A 60 -24.31 7.43 -12.62
N LYS A 61 -24.21 6.44 -11.72
CA LYS A 61 -25.38 5.67 -11.27
C LYS A 61 -26.36 6.54 -10.49
N LEU A 62 -25.83 7.51 -9.73
CA LEU A 62 -26.60 8.53 -9.02
C LEU A 62 -27.37 9.43 -9.98
N ASP A 63 -26.71 9.93 -11.04
CA ASP A 63 -27.35 10.74 -12.09
C ASP A 63 -28.43 10.00 -12.87
N ALA A 64 -28.22 8.70 -13.08
CA ALA A 64 -29.20 7.86 -13.76
C ALA A 64 -30.39 7.46 -12.87
N GLY A 65 -30.42 7.83 -11.58
CA GLY A 65 -31.44 7.38 -10.63
C GLY A 65 -31.39 5.87 -10.34
N LYS A 66 -30.26 5.20 -10.62
CA LYS A 66 -30.08 3.74 -10.52
C LYS A 66 -29.40 3.30 -9.22
N VAL A 67 -29.55 4.08 -8.15
CA VAL A 67 -28.91 3.79 -6.85
C VAL A 67 -29.81 2.87 -6.06
N THR A 68 -29.44 1.59 -6.00
CA THR A 68 -30.07 0.59 -5.13
C THR A 68 -29.21 0.37 -3.88
N PRO A 69 -29.76 -0.25 -2.82
CA PRO A 69 -28.96 -0.65 -1.65
C PRO A 69 -27.73 -1.47 -2.03
N TYR A 70 -27.86 -2.40 -2.99
CA TYR A 70 -26.76 -3.19 -3.52
C TYR A 70 -25.64 -2.33 -4.14
N VAL A 71 -26.01 -1.31 -4.93
CA VAL A 71 -25.04 -0.37 -5.52
C VAL A 71 -24.30 0.43 -4.45
N ILE A 72 -24.98 0.80 -3.36
CA ILE A 72 -24.38 1.49 -2.22
C ILE A 72 -23.40 0.58 -1.48
N ASP A 73 -23.77 -0.68 -1.25
CA ASP A 73 -22.94 -1.63 -0.52
C ASP A 73 -21.68 -2.00 -1.32
N ASP A 74 -21.81 -2.24 -2.63
CA ASP A 74 -20.66 -2.46 -3.52
C ASP A 74 -19.70 -1.26 -3.52
N PHE A 75 -20.26 -0.04 -3.56
CA PHE A 75 -19.46 1.18 -3.51
C PHE A 75 -18.72 1.33 -2.17
N LYS A 76 -19.40 1.08 -1.05
CA LYS A 76 -18.78 1.10 0.28
C LYS A 76 -17.69 0.03 0.41
N ALA A 77 -17.94 -1.18 -0.08
CA ALA A 77 -16.95 -2.25 -0.05
C ALA A 77 -15.66 -1.88 -0.82
N ALA A 78 -15.79 -1.16 -1.94
CA ALA A 78 -14.64 -0.65 -2.67
C ALA A 78 -13.92 0.47 -1.91
N LEU A 79 -14.65 1.40 -1.28
CA LEU A 79 -14.06 2.51 -0.51
C LEU A 79 -13.33 2.06 0.76
N ASP A 80 -13.84 1.06 1.48
CA ASP A 80 -13.28 0.55 2.75
C ASP A 80 -11.76 0.28 2.67
N ARG A 81 -11.26 -0.05 1.47
CA ARG A 81 -9.84 -0.38 1.23
C ARG A 81 -9.05 0.68 0.49
N LEU A 82 -9.71 1.75 0.06
CA LEU A 82 -9.08 2.83 -0.71
C LEU A 82 -8.89 4.10 0.12
N ILE A 83 -9.75 4.39 1.10
CA ILE A 83 -9.73 5.66 1.86
C ILE A 83 -9.53 5.43 3.36
N SER A 84 -9.30 6.52 4.11
CA SER A 84 -9.15 6.45 5.55
C SER A 84 -10.46 6.00 6.23
N ASN A 85 -10.38 5.37 7.41
CA ASN A 85 -11.57 5.00 8.18
C ASN A 85 -12.42 6.22 8.57
N ALA A 86 -11.78 7.38 8.79
CA ALA A 86 -12.49 8.63 9.07
C ALA A 86 -13.32 9.08 7.86
N ASP A 87 -12.72 9.10 6.66
CA ASP A 87 -13.41 9.45 5.42
C ASP A 87 -14.49 8.42 5.08
N PHE A 88 -14.22 7.13 5.31
CA PHE A 88 -15.19 6.07 5.10
C PHE A 88 -16.43 6.23 5.99
N LYS A 89 -16.24 6.50 7.28
CA LYS A 89 -17.34 6.80 8.21
C LYS A 89 -18.11 8.04 7.80
N ALA A 90 -17.39 9.09 7.36
CA ALA A 90 -17.99 10.32 6.88
C ALA A 90 -18.86 10.12 5.63
N VAL A 91 -18.40 9.27 4.69
CA VAL A 91 -19.19 8.87 3.51
C VAL A 91 -20.40 8.03 3.93
N CYS A 92 -20.21 7.01 4.78
CA CYS A 92 -21.28 6.13 5.21
C CYS A 92 -22.40 6.88 5.95
N ALA A 93 -22.05 7.81 6.83
CA ALA A 93 -23.00 8.67 7.53
C ALA A 93 -23.63 9.73 6.62
N GLY A 94 -22.93 10.11 5.56
CA GLY A 94 -23.28 11.21 4.66
C GLY A 94 -24.07 10.81 3.41
N MET A 95 -24.54 9.57 3.29
CA MET A 95 -25.32 9.11 2.11
C MET A 95 -26.75 9.69 2.04
N ALA A 96 -27.13 10.54 3.00
CA ALA A 96 -28.37 11.31 2.99
C ALA A 96 -28.10 12.74 2.47
N GLY A 97 -28.87 13.20 1.48
CA GLY A 97 -28.74 14.55 0.93
C GLY A 97 -29.07 14.64 -0.56
N SER A 98 -28.84 15.81 -1.17
CA SER A 98 -28.98 15.99 -2.62
C SER A 98 -27.83 15.31 -3.37
N GLY A 99 -28.09 14.91 -4.61
CA GLY A 99 -27.08 14.28 -5.47
C GLY A 99 -25.83 15.13 -5.68
N GLU A 100 -26.00 16.46 -5.77
CA GLU A 100 -24.88 17.41 -5.93
C GLU A 100 -23.97 17.45 -4.71
N PHE A 101 -24.56 17.45 -3.51
CA PHE A 101 -23.79 17.43 -2.26
C PHE A 101 -22.95 16.15 -2.14
N LEU A 102 -23.54 15.00 -2.52
CA LEU A 102 -22.82 13.73 -2.55
C LEU A 102 -21.64 13.77 -3.51
N LYS A 103 -21.82 14.27 -4.73
CA LYS A 103 -20.72 14.39 -5.71
C LYS A 103 -19.59 15.29 -5.24
N GLN A 104 -19.92 16.43 -4.63
CA GLN A 104 -18.91 17.33 -4.08
C GLN A 104 -18.07 16.64 -3.00
N ARG A 105 -18.71 15.84 -2.15
CA ARG A 105 -18.02 15.05 -1.12
C ARG A 105 -17.12 13.97 -1.73
N LEU A 106 -17.62 13.25 -2.74
CA LEU A 106 -16.85 12.22 -3.45
C LEU A 106 -15.61 12.79 -4.15
N ALA A 107 -15.70 13.99 -4.71
CA ALA A 107 -14.59 14.67 -5.35
C ALA A 107 -13.46 15.07 -4.37
N GLY A 108 -13.77 15.20 -3.08
CA GLY A 108 -12.81 15.52 -2.03
C GLY A 108 -12.08 14.31 -1.44
N LEU A 109 -12.47 13.08 -1.78
CA LEU A 109 -11.86 11.87 -1.23
C LEU A 109 -10.43 11.68 -1.75
N LYS A 110 -9.56 11.21 -0.87
CA LYS A 110 -8.16 10.89 -1.18
C LYS A 110 -7.84 9.45 -0.76
N PRO A 111 -6.97 8.77 -1.50
CA PRO A 111 -6.56 7.43 -1.11
C PRO A 111 -5.77 7.47 0.20
N VAL A 112 -5.92 6.44 1.02
CA VAL A 112 -5.08 6.24 2.20
C VAL A 112 -3.73 5.67 1.78
N SER A 113 -2.65 6.17 2.38
CA SER A 113 -1.30 5.64 2.19
C SER A 113 -0.75 5.16 3.52
N LEU A 114 -0.68 3.84 3.71
CA LEU A 114 -0.10 3.22 4.89
C LEU A 114 1.40 3.53 5.00
N LEU A 115 2.11 3.60 3.86
CA LEU A 115 3.50 4.07 3.88
C LEU A 115 3.59 5.53 4.34
N GLY A 116 2.67 6.39 3.92
CA GLY A 116 2.57 7.77 4.39
C GLY A 116 2.41 7.83 5.92
N GLU A 117 1.52 7.00 6.48
CA GLU A 117 1.35 6.87 7.94
C GLU A 117 2.61 6.35 8.63
N ALA A 118 3.31 5.36 8.04
CA ALA A 118 4.56 4.83 8.57
C ALA A 118 5.70 5.87 8.62
N LYS A 119 5.68 6.85 7.72
CA LYS A 119 6.64 7.96 7.67
C LYS A 119 6.37 9.06 8.71
N LYS A 120 5.16 9.17 9.26
CA LYS A 120 4.83 10.19 10.27
C LYS A 120 5.55 9.92 11.60
N ASN A 121 5.99 11.00 12.25
CA ASN A 121 6.61 10.93 13.59
C ASN A 121 5.59 10.98 14.72
N THR A 122 4.43 11.62 14.52
CA THR A 122 3.35 11.77 15.50
C THR A 122 1.97 11.72 14.80
N GLY A 123 0.90 11.49 15.57
CA GLY A 123 -0.48 11.58 15.06
C GLY A 123 -0.86 10.54 14.01
N ARG A 124 -0.33 9.31 14.11
CA ARG A 124 -0.67 8.22 13.20
C ARG A 124 -2.10 7.72 13.42
N ASP A 125 -2.76 7.36 12.32
CA ASP A 125 -4.05 6.67 12.39
C ASP A 125 -3.89 5.28 13.05
N GLN A 126 -4.74 4.98 14.04
CA GLN A 126 -4.64 3.72 14.81
C GLN A 126 -4.93 2.48 13.96
N GLU A 127 -5.83 2.58 12.98
CA GLU A 127 -6.18 1.47 12.11
C GLU A 127 -5.05 1.21 11.11
N ALA A 128 -4.44 2.27 10.56
CA ALA A 128 -3.23 2.14 9.75
C ALA A 128 -2.10 1.47 10.54
N GLU A 129 -1.87 1.88 11.78
CA GLU A 129 -0.85 1.29 12.65
C GLU A 129 -1.14 -0.20 12.92
N ARG A 130 -2.41 -0.58 13.13
CA ARG A 130 -2.84 -1.97 13.28
C ARG A 130 -2.53 -2.81 12.03
N LEU A 131 -2.84 -2.29 10.85
CA LEU A 131 -2.58 -2.96 9.57
C LEU A 131 -1.07 -3.14 9.32
N ILE A 132 -0.28 -2.08 9.56
CA ILE A 132 1.17 -2.12 9.42
C ILE A 132 1.78 -3.17 10.36
N ASN A 133 1.37 -3.19 11.63
CA ASN A 133 1.86 -4.17 12.60
C ASN A 133 1.45 -5.61 12.24
N SER A 134 0.25 -5.79 11.70
CA SER A 134 -0.17 -7.11 11.22
C SER A 134 0.69 -7.61 10.07
N ALA A 135 0.96 -6.75 9.07
CA ALA A 135 1.85 -7.09 7.97
C ALA A 135 3.29 -7.33 8.45
N TYR A 136 3.81 -6.47 9.32
CA TYR A 136 5.15 -6.59 9.89
C TYR A 136 5.39 -7.94 10.58
N SER A 137 4.43 -8.39 11.39
CA SER A 137 4.50 -9.70 12.04
C SER A 137 4.36 -10.86 11.05
N ARG A 138 3.45 -10.75 10.06
CA ARG A 138 3.25 -11.79 9.04
C ARG A 138 4.45 -11.98 8.12
N LEU A 139 5.21 -10.92 7.86
CA LEU A 139 6.43 -10.92 7.04
C LEU A 139 7.66 -11.38 7.83
N ASN A 140 7.49 -11.84 9.08
CA ASN A 140 8.59 -12.29 9.95
C ASN A 140 9.70 -11.23 10.17
N PHE A 141 9.39 -9.94 9.98
CA PHE A 141 10.33 -8.84 10.14
C PHE A 141 10.87 -8.66 11.57
N PRO A 142 10.13 -8.98 12.66
CA PRO A 142 10.72 -8.96 13.99
C PRO A 142 11.97 -9.84 14.12
N GLU A 143 11.99 -11.00 13.46
CA GLU A 143 13.12 -11.93 13.54
C GLU A 143 14.32 -11.44 12.73
N LEU A 144 14.07 -10.77 11.59
CA LEU A 144 15.13 -10.15 10.79
C LEU A 144 15.82 -9.00 11.55
N VAL A 145 15.08 -8.21 12.33
CA VAL A 145 15.67 -7.18 13.19
C VAL A 145 16.59 -7.79 14.25
N LYS A 146 16.12 -8.83 14.95
CA LYS A 146 16.95 -9.51 15.96
C LYS A 146 18.25 -10.06 15.38
N GLN A 147 18.22 -10.62 14.18
CA GLN A 147 19.42 -11.10 13.49
C GLN A 147 20.47 -9.98 13.32
N VAL A 148 20.03 -8.76 13.02
CA VAL A 148 20.92 -7.59 12.90
C VAL A 148 21.37 -7.08 14.26
N GLU A 149 20.49 -7.09 15.27
CA GLU A 149 20.85 -6.65 16.63
C GLU A 149 21.94 -7.54 17.26
N VAL A 150 21.94 -8.85 16.98
CA VAL A 150 22.98 -9.78 17.46
C VAL A 150 24.34 -9.49 16.81
N VAL A 151 24.34 -9.09 15.53
CA VAL A 151 25.56 -8.77 14.79
C VAL A 151 25.36 -7.46 14.00
N PRO A 152 25.53 -6.29 14.63
CA PRO A 152 25.14 -4.99 14.05
C PRO A 152 26.17 -4.49 13.03
N ASN A 153 26.23 -5.13 11.86
CA ASN A 153 27.11 -4.74 10.77
C ASN A 153 26.39 -4.67 9.42
N ASP A 154 27.05 -4.08 8.42
CA ASP A 154 26.47 -3.89 7.09
C ASP A 154 26.17 -5.21 6.38
N TYR A 155 26.96 -6.26 6.62
CA TYR A 155 26.72 -7.57 6.03
C TYR A 155 25.40 -8.18 6.53
N ALA A 156 25.19 -8.21 7.85
CA ALA A 156 23.96 -8.70 8.47
C ALA A 156 22.74 -7.87 8.03
N ALA A 157 22.89 -6.55 7.94
CA ALA A 157 21.84 -5.66 7.48
C ALA A 157 21.44 -5.94 6.01
N ASN A 158 22.41 -6.08 5.10
CA ASN A 158 22.10 -6.42 3.70
C ASN A 158 21.46 -7.80 3.58
N LEU A 159 21.97 -8.80 4.32
CA LEU A 159 21.39 -10.14 4.34
C LEU A 159 19.94 -10.15 4.83
N ALA A 160 19.64 -9.38 5.89
CA ALA A 160 18.29 -9.23 6.41
C ALA A 160 17.35 -8.58 5.37
N LEU A 161 17.82 -7.57 4.63
CA LEU A 161 17.02 -6.93 3.57
C LEU A 161 16.79 -7.86 2.38
N THR A 162 17.77 -8.67 1.97
CA THR A 162 17.56 -9.70 0.94
C THR A 162 16.50 -10.71 1.39
N LYS A 163 16.55 -11.18 2.64
CA LYS A 163 15.50 -12.08 3.19
C LYS A 163 14.14 -11.40 3.23
N ALA A 164 14.08 -10.14 3.62
CA ALA A 164 12.83 -9.38 3.68
C ALA A 164 12.13 -9.30 2.32
N ARG A 165 12.88 -9.17 1.22
CA ARG A 165 12.32 -9.18 -0.14
C ARG A 165 11.68 -10.52 -0.48
N ALA A 166 12.26 -11.63 -0.04
CA ALA A 166 11.67 -12.96 -0.20
C ALA A 166 10.36 -13.10 0.59
N GLU A 167 10.33 -12.63 1.85
CA GLU A 167 9.11 -12.62 2.67
C GLU A 167 7.99 -11.78 2.02
N VAL A 168 8.33 -10.64 1.41
CA VAL A 168 7.36 -9.83 0.66
C VAL A 168 6.83 -10.58 -0.57
N ALA A 169 7.69 -11.33 -1.27
CA ALA A 169 7.28 -12.17 -2.40
C ALA A 169 6.24 -13.22 -1.97
N ASP A 170 6.53 -13.92 -0.87
CA ASP A 170 5.65 -14.95 -0.32
C ASP A 170 4.32 -14.37 0.17
N TYR A 171 4.37 -13.20 0.83
CA TYR A 171 3.18 -12.47 1.25
C TYR A 171 2.30 -12.08 0.05
N CYS A 172 2.88 -11.51 -1.00
CA CYS A 172 2.15 -11.19 -2.23
C CYS A 172 1.53 -12.46 -2.86
N GLY A 173 2.23 -13.58 -2.84
CA GLY A 173 1.72 -14.89 -3.27
C GLY A 173 0.52 -15.36 -2.45
N MET A 174 0.61 -15.27 -1.11
CA MET A 174 -0.46 -15.69 -0.18
C MET A 174 -1.77 -14.93 -0.42
N TYR A 175 -1.68 -13.62 -0.66
CA TYR A 175 -2.84 -12.76 -0.95
C TYR A 175 -3.26 -12.75 -2.41
N ARG A 176 -2.67 -13.63 -3.24
CA ARG A 176 -2.97 -13.76 -4.67
C ARG A 176 -2.92 -12.42 -5.38
N VAL A 177 -1.93 -11.59 -5.05
CA VAL A 177 -1.65 -10.35 -5.78
C VAL A 177 -1.39 -10.76 -7.23
N GLN A 178 -2.27 -10.37 -8.14
CA GLN A 178 -2.18 -10.79 -9.52
C GLN A 178 -1.02 -10.04 -10.17
N LEU A 179 0.13 -10.71 -10.26
CA LEU A 179 1.35 -10.16 -10.85
C LEU A 179 1.38 -10.32 -12.37
N ARG A 180 0.24 -10.41 -13.08
CA ARG A 180 0.19 -10.46 -14.55
C ARG A 180 -0.25 -9.08 -15.07
N GLU A 181 0.33 -8.64 -16.18
CA GLU A 181 0.04 -7.30 -16.74
C GLU A 181 -1.43 -7.14 -17.18
N ALA A 182 -2.12 -8.24 -17.50
CA ALA A 182 -3.51 -8.23 -17.95
C ALA A 182 -4.56 -8.21 -16.81
N ASP A 183 -4.13 -8.41 -15.56
CA ASP A 183 -5.00 -8.74 -14.44
C ASP A 183 -5.19 -7.54 -13.50
N THR A 184 -6.40 -6.96 -13.41
CA THR A 184 -6.62 -5.73 -12.62
C THR A 184 -6.44 -5.96 -11.12
N LEU A 185 -5.54 -5.22 -10.47
CA LEU A 185 -5.36 -5.30 -9.02
C LEU A 185 -6.63 -4.81 -8.30
N THR A 186 -7.15 -5.65 -7.41
CA THR A 186 -8.32 -5.28 -6.59
C THR A 186 -7.94 -4.28 -5.51
N PRO A 187 -8.89 -3.48 -4.98
CA PRO A 187 -8.67 -2.63 -3.80
C PRO A 187 -8.05 -3.39 -2.61
N PHE A 188 -8.47 -4.63 -2.41
CA PHE A 188 -7.89 -5.51 -1.39
C PHE A 188 -6.41 -5.82 -1.68
N SER A 189 -6.08 -6.22 -2.91
CA SER A 189 -4.69 -6.51 -3.31
C SER A 189 -3.80 -5.28 -3.16
N MET A 190 -4.27 -4.09 -3.56
CA MET A 190 -3.55 -2.82 -3.37
C MET A 190 -3.31 -2.51 -1.89
N SER A 191 -4.32 -2.72 -1.03
CA SER A 191 -4.18 -2.54 0.43
C SER A 191 -3.14 -3.50 1.03
N CYS A 192 -3.09 -4.76 0.57
CA CYS A 192 -2.06 -5.71 0.98
C CYS A 192 -0.66 -5.27 0.54
N VAL A 193 -0.50 -4.75 -0.68
CA VAL A 193 0.78 -4.22 -1.16
C VAL A 193 1.21 -3.01 -0.31
N ASP A 194 0.31 -2.04 -0.08
CA ASP A 194 0.61 -0.86 0.74
C ASP A 194 1.06 -1.25 2.17
N ALA A 195 0.38 -2.22 2.78
CA ALA A 195 0.74 -2.73 4.10
C ALA A 195 2.14 -3.38 4.11
N ALA A 196 2.49 -4.13 3.06
CA ALA A 196 3.82 -4.73 2.91
C ALA A 196 4.90 -3.65 2.69
N LEU A 197 4.63 -2.61 1.90
CA LEU A 197 5.57 -1.49 1.71
C LEU A 197 5.79 -0.71 3.00
N ALA A 198 4.71 -0.42 3.74
CA ALA A 198 4.78 0.27 5.01
C ALA A 198 5.55 -0.54 6.09
N ALA A 199 5.31 -1.85 6.15
CA ALA A 199 6.07 -2.76 7.00
C ALA A 199 7.56 -2.83 6.60
N SER A 200 7.85 -2.84 5.30
CA SER A 200 9.22 -2.88 4.76
C SER A 200 9.99 -1.61 5.08
N TYR A 201 9.34 -0.45 4.96
CA TYR A 201 9.93 0.82 5.41
C TYR A 201 10.24 0.83 6.91
N ARG A 202 9.32 0.30 7.73
CA ARG A 202 9.55 0.15 9.18
C ARG A 202 10.72 -0.77 9.48
N LEU A 203 10.83 -1.89 8.77
CA LEU A 203 11.97 -2.80 8.90
C LEU A 203 13.28 -2.07 8.57
N PHE A 204 13.31 -1.34 7.46
CA PHE A 204 14.49 -0.58 7.05
C PHE A 204 14.93 0.42 8.14
N LYS A 205 14.00 1.16 8.76
CA LYS A 205 14.32 2.05 9.89
C LYS A 205 14.89 1.30 11.09
N ASN A 206 14.29 0.16 11.45
CA ASN A 206 14.75 -0.65 12.58
C ASN A 206 16.14 -1.25 12.35
N ILE A 207 16.40 -1.77 11.14
CA ILE A 207 17.72 -2.27 10.74
C ILE A 207 18.76 -1.14 10.76
N SER A 208 18.41 0.03 10.23
CA SER A 208 19.31 1.19 10.22
C SER A 208 19.73 1.59 11.64
N ARG A 209 18.74 1.69 12.55
CA ARG A 209 18.96 1.93 13.97
C ARG A 209 19.82 0.85 14.64
N ALA A 210 19.51 -0.42 14.41
CA ALA A 210 20.28 -1.54 14.95
C ALA A 210 21.74 -1.55 14.47
N SER A 211 21.99 -1.13 13.23
CA SER A 211 23.33 -1.01 12.65
C SER A 211 24.10 0.26 13.08
N GLY A 212 23.59 1.05 14.03
CA GLY A 212 24.26 2.26 14.53
C GLY A 212 24.27 3.45 13.57
N ARG A 213 23.46 3.40 12.51
CA ARG A 213 23.24 4.54 11.61
C ARG A 213 21.97 5.24 12.04
N GLU A 214 22.11 6.32 12.81
CA GLU A 214 20.98 7.20 13.10
C GLU A 214 20.48 7.83 11.79
N MET A 215 19.17 7.72 11.55
CA MET A 215 18.42 8.44 10.52
C MET A 215 17.30 9.24 11.17
#